data_AF-A0A3B8I5H8-F1
#
_entry.id   AF-A0A3B8I5H8-F1
#
_cell.length_a   1.000
_cell.length_b   1.000
_cell.length_c   1.000
_cell.angle_alpha   90.00
_cell.angle_beta   90.00
_cell.angle_gamma   90.00
#
_symmetry.space_group_name_H-M   'P 1'
#
loop_
_entity.id
_entity.type
_entity.pdbx_description
1 polymer ?
#
loop_
_entity_poly.entity_id
_entity_poly.type
_entity_poly.pdbx_seq_one_letter_code
_entity_poly.pdbx_strand_id
1 'polypeptide(L)'
;MEYLFARDYRQQLGEVERIFKTGMLKSWPEIKPYVNLLEGDTTWEHLTLMTLVFNDHLGIDDRLSTVMAYIFKNLYLAQTIHCQVKDDEEGQEYNQDLQFAILIGDYTFGYIMQLLLENRAEQVLDSLASMICAISEGLVRKRYQAWSPIKEIEEIRAPLYATAFQTAAQLAGCGMESFYHRLGHDMGMAVELLYLGVNSQVERYVRNSFEMLSSLKHDHSLGGVMGKVISELHELACSQGRAAVI
;
A
#
# COMPACT_ATOMS: atom_id res chain seq x y z
N MET A 1 1.98 -15.80 4.35
CA MET A 1 2.63 -16.34 3.14
C MET A 1 3.86 -15.48 2.90
N GLU A 2 4.97 -15.98 2.36
CA GLU A 2 6.17 -15.13 2.13
C GLU A 2 6.52 -15.18 0.65
N TYR A 3 6.61 -14.02 -0.01
CA TYR A 3 6.98 -13.94 -1.42
C TYR A 3 8.49 -14.18 -1.60
N LEU A 4 8.87 -15.01 -2.58
CA LEU A 4 10.24 -15.28 -2.97
C LEU A 4 10.93 -14.02 -3.49
N PHE A 5 10.23 -13.20 -4.29
CA PHE A 5 10.78 -11.93 -4.77
C PHE A 5 11.09 -10.94 -3.62
N ALA A 6 10.46 -11.07 -2.45
CA ALA A 6 10.72 -10.21 -1.30
C ALA A 6 12.16 -10.34 -0.77
N ARG A 7 12.84 -11.45 -1.07
CA ARG A 7 14.23 -11.69 -0.66
C ARG A 7 15.19 -10.67 -1.24
N ASP A 8 14.93 -10.20 -2.46
CA ASP A 8 15.75 -9.20 -3.16
C ASP A 8 15.67 -7.83 -2.46
N TYR A 9 14.59 -7.56 -1.71
CA TYR A 9 14.32 -6.28 -1.04
C TYR A 9 14.54 -6.31 0.48
N ARG A 10 15.04 -7.41 1.05
CA ARG A 10 15.15 -7.60 2.51
C ARG A 10 15.94 -6.49 3.20
N GLN A 11 17.02 -6.03 2.57
CA GLN A 11 17.84 -4.93 3.12
C GLN A 11 17.06 -3.62 3.18
N GLN A 12 16.39 -3.24 2.09
CA GLN A 12 15.59 -2.00 2.02
C GLN A 12 14.38 -2.08 2.96
N LEU A 13 13.69 -3.22 3.03
CA LEU A 13 12.62 -3.43 4.01
C LEU A 13 13.12 -3.28 5.46
N GLY A 14 14.30 -3.82 5.76
CA GLY A 14 14.95 -3.63 7.05
C GLY A 14 15.26 -2.17 7.34
N GLU A 15 15.65 -1.40 6.32
CA GLU A 15 15.90 0.03 6.43
C GLU A 15 14.61 0.84 6.66
N VAL A 16 13.53 0.55 5.93
CA VAL A 16 12.20 1.14 6.16
C VAL A 16 11.76 0.92 7.61
N GLU A 17 11.92 -0.30 8.11
CA GLU A 17 11.56 -0.65 9.48
C GLU A 17 12.47 0.02 10.51
N ARG A 18 13.77 0.16 10.22
CA ARG A 18 14.72 0.88 11.07
C ARG A 18 14.34 2.36 11.16
N ILE A 19 14.01 3.00 10.05
CA ILE A 19 13.57 4.41 10.00
C ILE A 19 12.27 4.56 10.79
N PHE A 20 11.30 3.67 10.61
CA PHE A 20 10.05 3.68 11.37
C PHE A 20 10.26 3.57 12.88
N LYS A 21 11.10 2.61 13.30
CA LYS A 21 11.43 2.41 14.72
C LYS A 21 12.17 3.59 15.34
N THR A 22 13.10 4.18 14.61
CA THR A 22 13.97 5.26 15.14
C THR A 22 13.37 6.66 15.00
N GLY A 23 12.42 6.83 14.06
CA GLY A 23 11.63 8.04 13.85
C GLY A 23 10.31 7.99 14.62
N MET A 24 9.21 7.66 13.90
CA MET A 24 7.85 7.74 14.44
C MET A 24 7.66 6.98 15.75
N LEU A 25 8.07 5.71 15.84
CA LEU A 25 7.81 4.88 17.02
C LEU A 25 8.63 5.31 18.25
N LYS A 26 9.86 5.81 18.05
CA LYS A 26 10.68 6.31 19.16
C LYS A 26 10.16 7.65 19.68
N SER A 27 9.76 8.54 18.77
CA SER A 27 9.23 9.86 19.12
C SER A 27 7.85 9.78 19.76
N TRP A 28 7.05 8.78 19.35
CA TRP A 28 5.67 8.59 19.80
C TRP A 28 5.43 7.13 20.19
N PRO A 29 5.95 6.65 21.34
CA PRO A 29 5.76 5.26 21.77
C PRO A 29 4.28 4.83 21.90
N GLU A 30 3.39 5.79 22.12
CA GLU A 30 1.94 5.64 22.20
C GLU A 30 1.32 5.15 20.88
N ILE A 31 2.05 5.16 19.75
CA ILE A 31 1.55 4.56 18.49
C ILE A 31 1.60 3.03 18.52
N LYS A 32 2.35 2.42 19.44
CA LYS A 32 2.60 0.98 19.49
C LYS A 32 1.32 0.13 19.52
N PRO A 33 0.26 0.46 20.28
CA PRO A 33 -0.99 -0.29 20.24
C PRO A 33 -1.60 -0.36 18.83
N TYR A 34 -1.54 0.72 18.05
CA TYR A 34 -2.05 0.74 16.68
C TYR A 34 -1.20 -0.11 15.73
N VAL A 35 0.11 -0.13 15.94
CA VAL A 35 1.00 -1.05 15.19
C VAL A 35 0.67 -2.50 15.50
N ASN A 36 0.38 -2.83 16.77
CA ASN A 36 0.00 -4.19 17.15
C ASN A 36 -1.34 -4.62 16.51
N LEU A 37 -2.29 -3.69 16.31
CA LEU A 37 -3.55 -3.97 15.60
C LEU A 37 -3.34 -4.36 14.13
N LEU A 38 -2.21 -3.98 13.55
CA LEU A 38 -1.84 -4.27 12.18
C LEU A 38 -1.01 -5.56 12.04
N GLU A 39 -0.76 -6.29 13.14
CA GLU A 39 -0.14 -7.60 13.05
C GLU A 39 -1.01 -8.57 12.26
N GLY A 40 -0.47 -9.13 11.17
CA GLY A 40 -1.20 -9.99 10.25
C GLY A 40 -2.09 -9.26 9.23
N ASP A 41 -2.08 -7.92 9.22
CA ASP A 41 -2.78 -7.17 8.17
C ASP A 41 -1.98 -7.21 6.84
N THR A 42 -2.65 -7.64 5.78
CA THR A 42 -2.03 -7.81 4.46
C THR A 42 -1.45 -6.51 3.90
N THR A 43 -2.15 -5.38 4.04
CA THR A 43 -1.69 -4.08 3.50
C THR A 43 -0.47 -3.61 4.27
N TRP A 44 -0.49 -3.70 5.59
CA TRP A 44 0.66 -3.36 6.44
C TRP A 44 1.91 -4.17 6.09
N GLU A 45 1.75 -5.46 5.82
CA GLU A 45 2.85 -6.37 5.50
C GLU A 45 3.41 -6.16 4.09
N HIS A 46 2.56 -5.88 3.10
CA HIS A 46 2.97 -5.97 1.68
C HIS A 46 3.05 -4.64 0.95
N LEU A 47 2.39 -3.56 1.41
CA LEU A 47 2.39 -2.27 0.72
C LEU A 47 3.81 -1.71 0.57
N THR A 48 4.64 -1.83 1.60
CA THR A 48 6.04 -1.38 1.58
C THR A 48 6.86 -2.13 0.55
N LEU A 49 6.77 -3.46 0.53
CA LEU A 49 7.45 -4.32 -0.43
C LEU A 49 7.01 -3.99 -1.86
N MET A 50 5.70 -3.89 -2.11
CA MET A 50 5.18 -3.59 -3.44
C MET A 50 5.60 -2.19 -3.93
N THR A 51 5.70 -1.23 -3.02
CA THR A 51 6.23 0.10 -3.33
C THR A 51 7.70 0.02 -3.76
N LEU A 52 8.54 -0.72 -3.02
CA LEU A 52 9.96 -0.90 -3.35
C LEU A 52 10.16 -1.60 -4.70
N VAL A 53 9.45 -2.70 -4.91
CA VAL A 53 9.44 -3.49 -6.15
C VAL A 53 9.12 -2.63 -7.36
N PHE A 54 8.11 -1.77 -7.23
CA PHE A 54 7.66 -0.98 -8.36
C PHE A 54 8.55 0.25 -8.62
N ASN A 55 9.08 0.86 -7.56
CA ASN A 55 10.12 1.87 -7.69
C ASN A 55 11.36 1.33 -8.41
N ASP A 56 11.80 0.12 -8.08
CA ASP A 56 12.90 -0.56 -8.76
C ASP A 56 12.58 -0.86 -10.23
N HIS A 57 11.35 -1.30 -10.54
CA HIS A 57 10.91 -1.48 -11.92
C HIS A 57 11.04 -0.21 -12.79
N LEU A 58 10.87 0.97 -12.19
CA LEU A 58 11.02 2.26 -12.86
C LEU A 58 12.39 2.93 -12.68
N GLY A 59 13.34 2.24 -12.05
CA GLY A 59 14.69 2.75 -11.84
C GLY A 59 14.79 3.92 -10.87
N ILE A 60 13.83 4.05 -9.94
CA ILE A 60 13.91 5.00 -8.83
C ILE A 60 15.04 4.58 -7.89
N ASP A 61 15.91 5.51 -7.51
CA ASP A 61 17.06 5.19 -6.67
C ASP A 61 16.65 4.66 -5.28
N ASP A 62 17.49 3.80 -4.70
CA ASP A 62 17.20 3.09 -3.46
C ASP A 62 16.83 4.01 -2.29
N ARG A 63 17.44 5.19 -2.21
CA ARG A 63 17.21 6.13 -1.11
C ARG A 63 15.81 6.72 -1.23
N LEU A 64 15.46 7.23 -2.41
CA LEU A 64 14.11 7.75 -2.65
C LEU A 64 13.06 6.64 -2.56
N SER A 65 13.37 5.45 -3.07
CA SER A 65 12.49 4.28 -2.99
C SER A 65 12.14 3.90 -1.55
N THR A 66 13.15 3.87 -0.67
CA THR A 66 13.00 3.63 0.77
C THR A 66 12.14 4.70 1.43
N VAL A 67 12.34 5.97 1.09
CA VAL A 67 11.53 7.09 1.61
C VAL A 67 10.07 6.94 1.18
N MET A 68 9.80 6.62 -0.09
CA MET A 68 8.44 6.43 -0.57
C MET A 68 7.75 5.23 0.08
N ALA A 69 8.43 4.10 0.23
CA ALA A 69 7.90 2.94 0.95
C ALA A 69 7.58 3.29 2.43
N TYR A 70 8.45 4.07 3.07
CA TYR A 70 8.21 4.58 4.42
C TYR A 70 6.99 5.53 4.49
N ILE A 71 6.81 6.42 3.50
CA ILE A 71 5.65 7.30 3.40
C ILE A 71 4.35 6.48 3.32
N PHE A 72 4.28 5.49 2.42
CA PHE A 72 3.09 4.64 2.28
C PHE A 72 2.79 3.83 3.54
N LYS A 73 3.82 3.33 4.24
CA LYS A 73 3.66 2.67 5.56
C LYS A 73 2.98 3.60 6.57
N ASN A 74 3.45 4.85 6.67
CA ASN A 74 2.90 5.81 7.63
C ASN A 74 1.54 6.35 7.22
N LEU A 75 1.26 6.49 5.92
CA LEU A 75 -0.09 6.83 5.44
C LEU A 75 -1.10 5.78 5.88
N TYR A 76 -0.78 4.50 5.69
CA TYR A 76 -1.67 3.42 6.11
C TYR A 76 -1.82 3.34 7.63
N LEU A 77 -0.76 3.61 8.39
CA LEU A 77 -0.83 3.70 9.85
C LEU A 77 -1.74 4.86 10.30
N ALA A 78 -1.54 6.07 9.75
CA ALA A 78 -2.33 7.25 10.10
C ALA A 78 -3.82 7.03 9.84
N GLN A 79 -4.14 6.47 8.67
CA GLN A 79 -5.49 6.07 8.33
C GLN A 79 -6.05 5.04 9.31
N THR A 80 -5.29 4.01 9.66
CA THR A 80 -5.71 3.00 10.64
C THR A 80 -6.00 3.62 12.01
N ILE A 81 -5.17 4.57 12.44
CA ILE A 81 -5.37 5.31 13.70
C ILE A 81 -6.68 6.10 13.63
N HIS A 82 -6.92 6.86 12.56
CA HIS A 82 -8.15 7.62 12.39
C HIS A 82 -9.40 6.72 12.30
N CYS A 83 -9.28 5.53 11.71
CA CYS A 83 -10.36 4.53 11.71
C CYS A 83 -10.76 4.03 13.09
N GLN A 84 -9.92 4.19 14.13
CA GLN A 84 -10.28 3.85 15.51
C GLN A 84 -11.17 4.90 16.17
N VAL A 85 -11.30 6.09 15.58
CA VAL A 85 -12.19 7.14 16.07
C VAL A 85 -13.63 6.79 15.67
N LYS A 86 -14.46 6.63 16.69
CA LYS A 86 -15.85 6.20 16.61
C LYS A 86 -16.81 7.38 16.73
N ASP A 87 -18.04 7.15 16.33
CA ASP A 87 -19.13 8.10 16.57
C ASP A 87 -19.70 7.95 18.00
N ASP A 88 -20.46 8.95 18.46
CA ASP A 88 -21.06 8.94 19.79
C ASP A 88 -21.97 7.72 20.00
N GLU A 89 -22.71 7.35 18.97
CA GLU A 89 -23.61 6.19 18.97
C GLU A 89 -22.85 4.85 19.10
N GLU A 90 -21.57 4.83 18.74
CA GLU A 90 -20.67 3.68 18.86
C GLU A 90 -19.95 3.65 20.22
N GLY A 91 -20.27 4.58 21.12
CA GLY A 91 -19.73 4.68 22.46
C GLY A 91 -18.36 5.34 22.54
N GLN A 92 -18.10 6.34 21.69
CA GLN A 92 -16.84 7.08 21.72
C GLN A 92 -16.63 7.76 23.08
N GLU A 93 -15.50 7.44 23.73
CA GLU A 93 -15.09 8.10 24.96
C GLU A 93 -14.29 9.36 24.63
N TYR A 94 -14.65 10.48 25.26
CA TYR A 94 -13.98 11.78 25.12
C TYR A 94 -12.78 11.89 26.08
N ASN A 95 -11.75 11.09 25.83
CA ASN A 95 -10.57 10.98 26.67
C ASN A 95 -9.28 11.39 25.93
N GLN A 96 -8.14 11.26 26.62
CA GLN A 96 -6.84 11.59 26.02
C GLN A 96 -6.47 10.66 24.85
N ASP A 97 -6.95 9.42 24.84
CA ASP A 97 -6.67 8.47 23.76
C ASP A 97 -7.35 8.91 22.47
N LEU A 98 -8.58 9.41 22.53
CA LEU A 98 -9.27 10.03 21.40
C LEU A 98 -8.48 11.24 20.86
N GLN A 99 -8.08 12.15 21.75
CA GLN A 99 -7.31 13.34 21.35
C GLN A 99 -5.99 12.96 20.71
N PHE A 100 -5.28 11.99 21.30
CA PHE A 100 -4.03 11.48 20.76
C PHE A 100 -4.23 10.88 19.37
N ALA A 101 -5.23 10.00 19.17
CA ALA A 101 -5.51 9.36 17.89
C ALA A 101 -5.73 10.37 16.76
N ILE A 102 -6.55 11.41 17.02
CA ILE A 102 -6.79 12.48 16.05
C ILE A 102 -5.48 13.21 15.72
N LEU A 103 -4.79 13.71 16.76
CA LEU A 103 -3.60 14.54 16.59
C LEU A 103 -2.43 13.81 15.96
N ILE A 104 -2.19 12.54 16.31
CA ILE A 104 -1.06 11.77 15.76
C ILE A 104 -1.31 11.39 14.30
N GLY A 105 -2.55 11.08 13.92
CA GLY A 105 -2.91 10.87 12.52
C GLY A 105 -2.70 12.15 11.70
N ASP A 106 -3.17 13.30 12.19
CA ASP A 106 -2.99 14.60 11.55
C ASP A 106 -1.52 15.01 11.45
N TYR A 107 -0.76 14.84 12.53
CA TYR A 107 0.67 15.07 12.56
C TYR A 107 1.41 14.23 11.51
N THR A 108 1.00 12.97 11.33
CA THR A 108 1.64 12.06 10.37
C THR A 108 1.52 12.57 8.93
N PHE A 109 0.38 13.17 8.55
CA PHE A 109 0.24 13.80 7.24
C PHE A 109 1.18 14.99 7.05
N GLY A 110 1.31 15.87 8.05
CA GLY A 110 2.26 16.98 8.02
C GLY A 110 3.72 16.51 7.94
N TYR A 111 4.06 15.45 8.68
CA TYR A 111 5.38 14.82 8.64
C TYR A 111 5.68 14.20 7.26
N ILE A 112 4.70 13.58 6.61
CA ILE A 112 4.85 13.08 5.23
C ILE A 112 5.14 14.23 4.25
N MET A 113 4.45 15.37 4.37
CA MET A 113 4.73 16.53 3.53
C MET A 113 6.17 17.04 3.72
N GLN A 114 6.66 17.05 4.96
CA GLN A 114 8.06 17.38 5.25
C GLN A 114 9.02 16.40 4.56
N LEU A 115 8.77 15.08 4.65
CA LEU A 115 9.60 14.07 4.00
C LEU A 115 9.64 14.25 2.48
N LEU A 116 8.50 14.58 1.85
CA LEU A 116 8.45 14.84 0.40
C LEU A 116 9.34 16.03 0.02
N LEU A 117 9.25 17.15 0.75
CA LEU A 117 10.04 18.36 0.50
C LEU A 117 11.54 18.12 0.69
N GLU A 118 11.92 17.44 1.78
CA GLU A 118 13.32 17.10 2.07
C GLU A 118 13.95 16.20 0.99
N ASN A 119 13.11 15.42 0.30
CA ASN A 119 13.54 14.50 -0.75
C ASN A 119 13.24 14.99 -2.17
N ARG A 120 12.76 16.23 -2.34
CA ARG A 120 12.39 16.83 -3.64
C ARG A 120 11.37 15.98 -4.42
N ALA A 121 10.41 15.41 -3.70
CA ALA A 121 9.37 14.53 -4.20
C ALA A 121 7.98 15.19 -4.16
N GLU A 122 7.89 16.51 -3.96
CA GLU A 122 6.63 17.25 -3.81
C GLU A 122 5.66 17.09 -5.00
N GLN A 123 6.17 16.74 -6.18
CA GLN A 123 5.36 16.51 -7.38
C GLN A 123 4.34 15.36 -7.26
N VAL A 124 4.49 14.48 -6.25
CA VAL A 124 3.53 13.38 -6.01
C VAL A 124 2.38 13.77 -5.06
N LEU A 125 2.43 14.98 -4.47
CA LEU A 125 1.51 15.40 -3.40
C LEU A 125 0.05 15.34 -3.84
N ASP A 126 -0.27 15.78 -5.05
CA ASP A 126 -1.64 15.77 -5.57
C ASP A 126 -2.22 14.36 -5.66
N SER A 127 -1.38 13.37 -6.00
CA SER A 127 -1.80 11.97 -6.10
C SER A 127 -2.01 11.36 -4.72
N LEU A 128 -1.14 11.67 -3.75
CA LEU A 128 -1.33 11.26 -2.36
C LEU A 128 -2.59 11.90 -1.75
N ALA A 129 -2.83 13.19 -1.97
CA ALA A 129 -4.01 13.89 -1.48
C ALA A 129 -5.29 13.30 -2.09
N SER A 130 -5.31 13.05 -3.41
CA SER A 130 -6.45 12.43 -4.09
C SER A 130 -6.77 11.04 -3.53
N MET A 131 -5.73 10.23 -3.28
CA MET A 131 -5.88 8.92 -2.66
C MET A 131 -6.47 9.01 -1.24
N ILE A 132 -5.94 9.91 -0.40
CA ILE A 132 -6.44 10.13 0.97
C ILE A 132 -7.92 10.52 0.94
N CYS A 133 -8.31 11.43 0.04
CA CYS A 133 -9.72 11.82 -0.14
C CYS A 133 -10.59 10.62 -0.52
N ALA A 134 -10.21 9.87 -1.57
CA ALA A 134 -10.99 8.73 -2.05
C ALA A 134 -11.17 7.66 -0.97
N ILE A 135 -10.11 7.35 -0.23
CA ILE A 135 -10.14 6.42 0.89
C ILE A 135 -11.03 6.94 2.02
N SER A 136 -10.92 8.22 2.38
CA SER A 136 -11.73 8.84 3.43
C SER A 136 -13.22 8.81 3.08
N GLU A 137 -13.57 9.14 1.83
CA GLU A 137 -14.93 8.99 1.32
C GLU A 137 -15.41 7.54 1.34
N GLY A 138 -14.52 6.60 1.02
CA GLY A 138 -14.77 5.16 1.15
C GLY A 138 -15.11 4.76 2.58
N LEU A 139 -14.29 5.18 3.54
CA LEU A 139 -14.49 4.90 4.97
C LEU A 139 -15.81 5.47 5.49
N VAL A 140 -16.16 6.70 5.10
CA VAL A 140 -17.46 7.30 5.44
C VAL A 140 -18.61 6.47 4.86
N ARG A 141 -18.53 6.07 3.58
CA ARG A 141 -19.56 5.22 2.95
C ARG A 141 -19.67 3.84 3.59
N LYS A 142 -18.55 3.25 4.02
CA LYS A 142 -18.50 1.96 4.74
C LYS A 142 -19.27 2.03 6.06
N ARG A 143 -19.28 3.16 6.76
CA ARG A 143 -20.06 3.33 8.01
C ARG A 143 -21.57 3.21 7.78
N TYR A 144 -22.08 3.71 6.65
CA TYR A 144 -23.52 3.72 6.35
C TYR A 144 -24.00 2.56 5.49
N GLN A 145 -23.09 1.69 5.01
CA GLN A 145 -23.41 0.59 4.10
C GLN A 145 -22.65 -0.66 4.51
N ALA A 146 -23.35 -1.80 4.59
CA ALA A 146 -22.68 -3.09 4.75
C ALA A 146 -21.84 -3.41 3.52
N TRP A 147 -20.52 -3.33 3.64
CA TRP A 147 -19.58 -3.65 2.57
C TRP A 147 -19.16 -5.11 2.64
N SER A 148 -18.99 -5.73 1.47
CA SER A 148 -18.28 -7.00 1.38
C SER A 148 -16.78 -6.75 1.61
N PRO A 149 -16.02 -7.76 2.08
CA PRO A 149 -14.57 -7.64 2.22
C PRO A 149 -13.87 -7.23 0.90
N ILE A 150 -14.39 -7.69 -0.23
CA ILE A 150 -13.86 -7.35 -1.56
C ILE A 150 -14.07 -5.87 -1.88
N LYS A 151 -15.25 -5.31 -1.56
CA LYS A 151 -15.52 -3.88 -1.77
C LYS A 151 -14.63 -3.01 -0.88
N GLU A 152 -14.38 -3.45 0.35
CA GLU A 152 -13.42 -2.78 1.22
C GLU A 152 -12.00 -2.80 0.64
N ILE A 153 -11.55 -3.93 0.10
CA ILE A 153 -10.26 -3.98 -0.59
C ILE A 153 -10.23 -2.97 -1.75
N GLU A 154 -11.24 -2.99 -2.62
CA GLU A 154 -11.32 -2.16 -3.82
C GLU A 154 -11.34 -0.66 -3.52
N GLU A 155 -12.08 -0.24 -2.50
CA GLU A 155 -12.30 1.20 -2.21
C GLU A 155 -11.32 1.77 -1.17
N ILE A 156 -10.66 0.94 -0.37
CA ILE A 156 -9.82 1.40 0.76
C ILE A 156 -8.37 0.94 0.62
N ARG A 157 -8.12 -0.31 0.21
CA ARG A 157 -6.77 -0.90 0.21
C ARG A 157 -6.07 -0.79 -1.14
N ALA A 158 -6.72 -1.22 -2.22
CA ALA A 158 -6.19 -1.14 -3.58
C ALA A 158 -5.77 0.28 -4.01
N PRO A 159 -6.45 1.37 -3.59
CA PRO A 159 -6.01 2.72 -3.91
C PRO A 159 -4.60 3.06 -3.38
N LEU A 160 -4.15 2.46 -2.27
CA LEU A 160 -2.79 2.64 -1.75
C LEU A 160 -1.76 2.10 -2.74
N TYR A 161 -1.97 0.88 -3.24
CA TYR A 161 -1.09 0.25 -4.24
C TYR A 161 -1.14 0.99 -5.58
N ALA A 162 -2.33 1.37 -6.04
CA ALA A 162 -2.53 2.15 -7.25
C ALA A 162 -1.74 3.46 -7.21
N THR A 163 -1.82 4.16 -6.09
CA THR A 163 -1.13 5.43 -5.89
C THR A 163 0.37 5.23 -5.71
N ALA A 164 0.83 4.16 -5.04
CA ALA A 164 2.25 3.82 -4.98
C ALA A 164 2.85 3.65 -6.39
N PHE A 165 2.13 3.00 -7.29
CA PHE A 165 2.59 2.82 -8.66
C PHE A 165 2.52 4.12 -9.47
N GLN A 166 1.46 4.89 -9.30
CA GLN A 166 1.32 6.20 -9.95
C GLN A 166 2.44 7.16 -9.55
N THR A 167 2.76 7.22 -8.25
CA THR A 167 3.77 8.13 -7.72
C THR A 167 5.18 7.74 -8.16
N ALA A 168 5.48 6.45 -8.25
CA ALA A 168 6.73 5.99 -8.87
C ALA A 168 6.86 6.43 -10.33
N ALA A 169 5.77 6.38 -11.11
CA ALA A 169 5.75 6.86 -12.49
C ALA A 169 5.98 8.38 -12.61
N GLN A 170 5.38 9.15 -11.69
CA GLN A 170 5.61 10.59 -11.58
C GLN A 170 7.07 10.89 -11.27
N LEU A 171 7.65 10.21 -10.27
CA LEU A 171 9.05 10.37 -9.87
C LEU A 171 10.02 9.98 -10.99
N ALA A 172 9.69 8.96 -11.78
CA ALA A 172 10.48 8.55 -12.93
C ALA A 172 10.32 9.50 -14.15
N GLY A 173 9.29 10.36 -14.14
CA GLY A 173 9.00 11.27 -15.24
C GLY A 173 8.63 10.57 -16.55
N CYS A 174 8.04 9.37 -16.48
CA CYS A 174 7.81 8.53 -17.66
C CYS A 174 6.48 8.81 -18.39
N GLY A 175 5.60 9.67 -17.85
CA GLY A 175 4.35 10.08 -18.50
C GLY A 175 3.30 8.96 -18.64
N MET A 176 3.41 7.92 -17.80
CA MET A 176 2.56 6.73 -17.82
C MET A 176 1.80 6.56 -16.49
N GLU A 177 1.52 7.66 -15.80
CA GLU A 177 0.94 7.70 -14.45
C GLU A 177 -0.40 6.97 -14.40
N SER A 178 -1.32 7.26 -15.33
CA SER A 178 -2.63 6.59 -15.41
C SER A 178 -2.53 5.11 -15.74
N PHE A 179 -1.51 4.71 -16.51
CA PHE A 179 -1.26 3.30 -16.81
C PHE A 179 -0.80 2.58 -15.55
N TYR A 180 0.17 3.14 -14.84
CA TYR A 180 0.73 2.53 -13.64
C TYR A 180 -0.22 2.62 -12.44
N HIS A 181 -1.09 3.62 -12.37
CA HIS A 181 -2.20 3.65 -11.41
C HIS A 181 -3.10 2.41 -11.56
N ARG A 182 -3.53 2.09 -12.78
CA ARG A 182 -4.34 0.89 -13.06
C ARG A 182 -3.58 -0.40 -12.78
N LEU A 183 -2.29 -0.45 -13.12
CA LEU A 183 -1.46 -1.62 -12.82
C LEU A 183 -1.36 -1.83 -11.31
N GLY A 184 -1.08 -0.76 -10.55
CA GLY A 184 -0.99 -0.84 -9.09
C GLY A 184 -2.31 -1.22 -8.44
N HIS A 185 -3.44 -0.77 -9.00
CA HIS A 185 -4.77 -1.21 -8.56
C HIS A 185 -4.94 -2.73 -8.75
N ASP A 186 -4.69 -3.26 -9.96
CA ASP A 186 -4.86 -4.68 -10.24
C ASP A 186 -3.87 -5.54 -9.42
N MET A 187 -2.63 -5.09 -9.26
CA MET A 187 -1.66 -5.76 -8.39
C MET A 187 -2.07 -5.72 -6.92
N GLY A 188 -2.58 -4.59 -6.42
CA GLY A 188 -3.10 -4.47 -5.06
C GLY A 188 -4.29 -5.39 -4.82
N MET A 189 -5.24 -5.45 -5.77
CA MET A 189 -6.35 -6.40 -5.72
C MET A 189 -5.86 -7.85 -5.70
N ALA A 190 -4.89 -8.21 -6.54
CA ALA A 190 -4.33 -9.56 -6.58
C ALA A 190 -3.69 -9.95 -5.24
N VAL A 191 -2.87 -9.07 -4.65
CA VAL A 191 -2.22 -9.29 -3.35
C VAL A 191 -3.27 -9.46 -2.25
N GLU A 192 -4.19 -8.52 -2.10
CA GLU A 192 -5.18 -8.56 -1.02
C GLU A 192 -6.15 -9.74 -1.14
N LEU A 193 -6.61 -10.06 -2.36
CA LEU A 193 -7.53 -11.18 -2.59
C LEU A 193 -6.88 -12.55 -2.43
N LEU A 194 -5.57 -12.67 -2.69
CA LEU A 194 -4.82 -13.89 -2.43
C LEU A 194 -4.81 -14.23 -0.93
N TYR A 195 -4.66 -13.22 -0.08
CA TYR A 195 -4.72 -13.38 1.37
C TYR A 195 -6.14 -13.60 1.89
N LEU A 196 -7.15 -13.07 1.19
CA LEU A 196 -8.57 -13.36 1.47
C LEU A 196 -8.98 -14.77 1.01
N GLY A 197 -8.15 -15.46 0.20
CA GLY A 197 -8.44 -16.79 -0.35
C GLY A 197 -9.44 -16.79 -1.52
N VAL A 198 -9.66 -15.65 -2.17
CA VAL A 198 -10.62 -15.51 -3.29
C VAL A 198 -9.92 -15.73 -4.63
N ASN A 199 -9.37 -16.93 -4.81
CA ASN A 199 -8.43 -17.26 -5.90
C ASN A 199 -8.98 -17.05 -7.32
N SER A 200 -10.28 -17.24 -7.53
CA SER A 200 -10.91 -17.06 -8.85
C SER A 200 -10.86 -15.60 -9.34
N GLN A 201 -10.80 -14.63 -8.43
CA GLN A 201 -10.67 -13.22 -8.78
C GLN A 201 -9.20 -12.80 -8.89
N VAL A 202 -8.29 -13.41 -8.12
CA VAL A 202 -6.85 -13.15 -8.22
C VAL A 202 -6.34 -13.36 -9.64
N GLU A 203 -6.72 -14.47 -10.28
CA GLU A 203 -6.29 -14.79 -11.66
C GLU A 203 -6.68 -13.69 -12.65
N ARG A 204 -7.86 -13.09 -12.50
CA ARG A 204 -8.32 -11.99 -13.36
C ARG A 204 -7.37 -10.80 -13.28
N TYR A 205 -7.05 -10.36 -12.07
CA TYR A 205 -6.20 -9.18 -11.86
C TYR A 205 -4.74 -9.43 -12.24
N VAL A 206 -4.23 -10.64 -11.98
CA VAL A 206 -2.89 -11.06 -12.42
C VAL A 206 -2.80 -11.09 -13.96
N ARG A 207 -3.82 -11.64 -14.64
CA ARG A 207 -3.87 -11.66 -16.11
C ARG A 207 -3.94 -10.26 -16.70
N ASN A 208 -4.79 -9.38 -16.17
CA ASN A 208 -4.86 -7.99 -16.62
C ASN A 208 -3.49 -7.30 -16.48
N SER A 209 -2.83 -7.48 -15.35
CA SER A 209 -1.50 -6.90 -15.08
C SER A 209 -0.46 -7.42 -16.08
N PHE A 210 -0.50 -8.72 -16.41
CA PHE A 210 0.35 -9.33 -17.42
C PHE A 210 0.10 -8.74 -18.81
N GLU A 211 -1.16 -8.63 -19.24
CA GLU A 211 -1.54 -8.07 -20.54
C GLU A 211 -1.12 -6.59 -20.65
N MET A 212 -1.31 -5.82 -19.58
CA MET A 212 -0.87 -4.43 -19.50
C MET A 212 0.64 -4.31 -19.70
N LEU A 213 1.46 -5.05 -18.95
CA LEU A 213 2.93 -5.00 -19.10
C LEU A 213 3.42 -5.57 -20.42
N SER A 214 2.75 -6.59 -20.96
CA SER A 214 3.06 -7.15 -22.29
C SER A 214 2.89 -6.14 -23.42
N SER A 215 2.00 -5.15 -23.23
CA SER A 215 1.73 -4.11 -24.23
C SER A 215 2.80 -3.02 -24.28
N LEU A 216 3.71 -2.97 -23.29
CA LEU A 216 4.80 -2.00 -23.25
C LEU A 216 5.96 -2.41 -24.17
N LYS A 217 6.67 -1.41 -24.71
CA LYS A 217 7.91 -1.64 -25.47
C LYS A 217 9.00 -2.21 -24.55
N HIS A 218 10.01 -2.87 -25.13
CA HIS A 218 11.01 -3.70 -24.42
C HIS A 218 11.59 -3.11 -23.12
N ASP A 219 11.83 -1.79 -23.05
CA ASP A 219 12.45 -1.15 -21.88
C ASP A 219 11.58 -1.16 -20.60
N HIS A 220 10.28 -1.40 -20.72
CA HIS A 220 9.34 -1.52 -19.57
C HIS A 220 8.60 -2.86 -19.54
N SER A 221 9.13 -3.86 -20.24
CA SER A 221 8.46 -5.14 -20.47
C SER A 221 8.61 -6.14 -19.31
N LEU A 222 7.88 -7.27 -19.40
CA LEU A 222 7.85 -8.40 -18.47
C LEU A 222 9.22 -9.04 -18.13
N GLY A 223 10.32 -8.65 -18.78
CA GLY A 223 11.65 -9.19 -18.48
C GLY A 223 12.25 -8.74 -17.14
N GLY A 224 11.66 -7.73 -16.48
CA GLY A 224 12.12 -7.18 -15.21
C GLY A 224 11.48 -7.81 -13.96
N VAL A 225 11.65 -7.14 -12.82
CA VAL A 225 11.12 -7.59 -11.51
C VAL A 225 9.62 -7.85 -11.54
N MET A 226 8.84 -6.99 -12.22
CA MET A 226 7.38 -7.15 -12.29
C MET A 226 6.95 -8.46 -12.96
N GLY A 227 7.74 -9.00 -13.88
CA GLY A 227 7.48 -10.33 -14.45
C GLY A 227 7.57 -11.43 -13.39
N LYS A 228 8.60 -11.39 -12.53
CA LYS A 228 8.76 -12.33 -11.41
C LYS A 228 7.57 -12.24 -10.45
N VAL A 229 7.14 -11.03 -10.12
CA VAL A 229 6.02 -10.78 -9.19
C VAL A 229 4.72 -11.37 -9.75
N ILE A 230 4.41 -11.09 -11.02
CA ILE A 230 3.20 -11.61 -11.68
C ILE A 230 3.21 -13.14 -11.75
N SER A 231 4.34 -13.73 -12.15
CA SER A 231 4.50 -15.19 -12.20
C SER A 231 4.31 -15.81 -10.81
N GLU A 232 4.90 -15.23 -9.77
CA GLU A 232 4.77 -15.76 -8.42
C GLU A 232 3.34 -15.64 -7.88
N LEU A 233 2.66 -14.50 -8.06
CA LEU A 233 1.26 -14.34 -7.66
C LEU A 233 0.34 -15.33 -8.39
N HIS A 234 0.59 -15.59 -9.67
CA HIS A 234 -0.14 -16.60 -10.44
C HIS A 234 0.04 -18.01 -9.84
N GLU A 235 1.29 -18.42 -9.58
CA GLU A 235 1.61 -19.72 -9.02
C GLU A 235 0.97 -19.93 -7.64
N LEU A 236 1.01 -18.90 -6.79
CA LEU A 236 0.40 -18.94 -5.46
C LEU A 236 -1.12 -19.10 -5.55
N ALA A 237 -1.80 -18.34 -6.42
CA ALA A 237 -3.25 -18.48 -6.64
C ALA A 237 -3.63 -19.89 -7.12
N CYS A 238 -2.86 -20.45 -8.06
CA CYS A 238 -3.07 -21.82 -8.56
C CYS A 238 -2.84 -22.87 -7.46
N SER A 239 -1.81 -22.69 -6.62
CA SER A 239 -1.47 -23.65 -5.55
C SER A 239 -2.54 -23.70 -4.46
N GLN A 240 -3.06 -22.55 -4.02
CA GLN A 240 -4.15 -22.48 -3.04
C GLN A 240 -5.46 -23.05 -3.60
N GLY A 241 -5.75 -22.81 -4.88
CA GLY A 241 -6.91 -23.38 -5.55
C GLY A 241 -6.89 -24.92 -5.57
N ARG A 242 -5.71 -25.55 -5.68
CA ARG A 242 -5.57 -27.01 -5.60
C ARG A 242 -5.68 -27.55 -4.18
N ALA A 243 -5.20 -26.82 -3.18
CA ALA A 243 -5.28 -27.22 -1.77
C ALA A 243 -6.72 -27.16 -1.22
N ALA A 244 -7.58 -26.27 -1.75
CA ALA A 244 -8.97 -26.13 -1.32
C ALA A 244 -9.95 -27.18 -1.91
N VAL A 245 -9.48 -28.07 -2.78
CA VAL A 245 -10.29 -29.11 -3.48
C VAL A 245 -10.08 -30.51 -2.86
N ILE A 246 -9.25 -30.63 -1.82
CA ILE A 246 -8.97 -31.89 -1.10
C ILE A 246 -9.80 -31.99 0.18
#